data_AF-A0A225WXW6-F1
#
_entry.id   AF-A0A225WXW6-F1
#
_cell.length_a   1.000
_cell.length_b   1.000
_cell.length_c   1.000
_cell.angle_alpha   90.00
_cell.angle_beta   90.00
_cell.angle_gamma   90.00
#
_symmetry.space_group_name_H-M   'P 1'
#
loop_
_entity.id
_entity.type
_entity.pdbx_description
1 polymer ?
#
loop_
_entity_poly.entity_id
_entity_poly.type
_entity_poly.pdbx_seq_one_letter_code
_entity_poly.pdbx_strand_id
1 'polypeptide(L)'
;MVPLAHPDPTRAVCLFCDASQDSWGAICTQVTESDLGKPLHEQDHRPLAFLSGRFTGAQLGWPTIEKEAYAIVESAKRLEDLLLRPGEFHLFTDHRNLVYMFKSFAADRGMRHTRQTSCSDGP
;
A
#
# COMPACT_ATOMS: atom_id res chain seq x y z
N MET A 1 3.43 20.80 -5.58
CA MET A 1 2.85 20.45 -4.26
C MET A 1 1.51 19.78 -4.54
N VAL A 2 1.29 18.56 -4.05
CA VAL A 2 0.01 17.85 -4.24
C VAL A 2 -0.86 18.11 -3.01
N PRO A 3 -2.09 18.62 -3.16
CA PRO A 3 -2.95 18.89 -2.01
C PRO A 3 -3.41 17.58 -1.37
N LEU A 4 -3.41 17.53 -0.03
CA LEU A 4 -3.99 16.43 0.71
C LEU A 4 -5.50 16.61 0.80
N ALA A 5 -6.24 15.53 0.58
CA ALA A 5 -7.67 15.50 0.77
C ALA A 5 -8.02 15.19 2.23
N HIS A 6 -9.20 15.63 2.66
CA HIS A 6 -9.77 15.16 3.92
C HIS A 6 -10.28 13.73 3.77
N PRO A 7 -10.07 12.84 4.77
CA PRO A 7 -10.61 11.49 4.75
C PRO A 7 -12.14 11.50 4.62
N ASP A 8 -12.65 10.73 3.65
CA ASP A 8 -14.07 10.56 3.38
C ASP A 8 -14.50 9.13 3.79
N PRO A 9 -15.44 9.00 4.75
CA PRO A 9 -15.88 7.69 5.26
C PRO A 9 -16.65 6.86 4.23
N THR A 10 -17.00 7.42 3.07
CA THR A 10 -17.69 6.70 1.98
C THR A 10 -16.74 6.21 0.89
N ARG A 11 -15.46 6.58 0.95
CA ARG A 11 -14.44 6.22 -0.04
C ARG A 11 -13.57 5.08 0.45
N ALA A 12 -13.13 4.22 -0.47
CA ALA A 12 -12.17 3.18 -0.16
C ALA A 12 -10.77 3.77 0.03
N VAL A 13 -10.00 3.19 0.95
CA VAL A 13 -8.61 3.61 1.22
C VAL A 13 -7.63 2.67 0.53
N CYS A 14 -6.66 3.24 -0.16
CA CYS A 14 -5.61 2.52 -0.87
C CYS A 14 -4.24 2.92 -0.32
N LEU A 15 -3.50 1.94 0.20
CA LEU A 15 -2.14 2.10 0.69
C LEU A 15 -1.17 1.50 -0.33
N PHE A 16 -0.24 2.32 -0.82
CA PHE A 16 0.84 1.92 -1.70
C PHE A 16 2.13 1.93 -0.91
N CYS A 17 2.89 0.83 -0.95
CA CYS A 17 4.17 0.71 -0.27
C CYS A 17 5.24 0.23 -1.25
N ASP A 18 6.44 0.80 -1.12
CA ASP A 18 7.62 0.43 -1.87
C ASP A 18 8.86 0.54 -0.96
N ALA A 19 9.86 -0.30 -1.21
CA ALA A 19 11.14 -0.25 -0.53
C ALA A 19 12.30 -0.51 -1.50
N SER A 20 13.34 0.30 -1.35
CA SER A 20 14.62 0.14 -2.02
C SER A 20 15.65 -0.48 -1.07
N GLN A 21 16.92 -0.50 -1.50
CA GLN A 21 18.01 -0.96 -0.62
C GLN A 21 18.22 -0.06 0.60
N ASP A 22 17.99 1.25 0.47
CA ASP A 22 18.39 2.21 1.50
C ASP A 22 17.22 2.98 2.12
N SER A 23 16.04 2.86 1.53
CA SER A 23 14.86 3.64 1.94
C SER A 23 13.56 2.91 1.65
N TRP A 24 12.48 3.40 2.26
CA TRP A 24 11.11 2.98 1.97
C TRP A 24 10.21 4.20 1.82
N GLY A 25 9.09 3.99 1.13
CA GLY A 25 8.07 5.00 0.90
C GLY A 25 6.69 4.39 0.95
N ALA A 26 5.71 5.21 1.31
CA ALA A 26 4.31 4.85 1.17
C ALA A 26 3.43 6.05 0.87
N ILE A 27 2.34 5.78 0.17
CA ILE A 27 1.32 6.76 -0.17
C ILE A 27 -0.03 6.17 0.21
N CYS A 28 -0.78 6.90 1.02
CA CYS A 28 -2.16 6.57 1.32
C CYS A 28 -3.07 7.50 0.54
N THR A 29 -4.06 6.93 -0.14
CA THR A 29 -5.00 7.64 -0.99
C THR A 29 -6.42 7.13 -0.72
N GLN A 30 -7.40 7.85 -1.24
CA GLN A 30 -8.79 7.39 -1.27
C GLN A 30 -9.38 7.50 -2.66
N VAL A 31 -10.25 6.54 -3.00
CA VAL A 31 -10.94 6.42 -4.29
C VAL A 31 -12.42 6.09 -4.05
N THR A 32 -13.27 6.27 -5.06
CA THR A 32 -14.65 5.78 -4.94
C THR A 32 -14.69 4.26 -5.04
N GLU A 33 -15.70 3.61 -4.46
CA GLU A 33 -15.92 2.16 -4.62
C GLU A 33 -15.99 1.73 -6.09
N SER A 34 -16.58 2.58 -6.95
CA SER A 34 -16.62 2.34 -8.41
C SER A 34 -15.26 2.42 -9.09
N ASP A 35 -14.30 3.13 -8.53
CA ASP A 35 -12.95 3.23 -9.09
C ASP A 35 -12.11 1.99 -8.79
N LEU A 36 -12.38 1.26 -7.69
CA LEU A 36 -11.62 0.05 -7.35
C LEU A 36 -11.67 -1.04 -8.43
N GLY A 37 -12.74 -1.06 -9.24
CA GLY A 37 -12.88 -1.98 -10.37
C GLY A 37 -12.13 -1.55 -11.63
N LYS A 38 -11.61 -0.33 -11.69
CA LYS A 38 -10.91 0.22 -12.86
C LYS A 38 -9.42 -0.07 -12.82
N PRO A 39 -8.72 -0.08 -13.98
CA PRO A 39 -7.27 -0.05 -14.02
C PRO A 39 -6.71 1.10 -13.17
N LEU A 40 -5.59 0.88 -12.46
CA LEU A 40 -5.02 1.84 -11.50
C LEU A 40 -4.83 3.26 -12.07
N HIS A 41 -4.43 3.36 -13.34
CA HIS A 41 -4.19 4.64 -14.01
C HIS A 41 -5.49 5.41 -14.35
N GLU A 42 -6.66 4.78 -14.24
CA GLU A 42 -7.98 5.37 -14.45
C GLU A 42 -8.70 5.71 -13.13
N GLN A 43 -8.11 5.35 -11.98
CA GLN A 43 -8.69 5.62 -10.66
C GLN A 43 -8.44 7.08 -10.23
N ASP A 44 -9.47 7.78 -9.77
CA ASP A 44 -9.36 9.14 -9.20
C ASP A 44 -8.80 9.09 -7.77
N HIS A 45 -7.49 8.85 -7.66
CA HIS A 45 -6.79 8.82 -6.38
C HIS A 45 -6.67 10.21 -5.77
N ARG A 46 -7.20 10.36 -4.55
CA ARG A 46 -7.02 11.57 -3.74
C ARG A 46 -6.04 11.28 -2.61
N PRO A 47 -4.85 11.91 -2.58
CA PRO A 47 -3.86 11.64 -1.54
C PRO A 47 -4.34 12.07 -0.16
N LEU A 48 -4.10 11.20 0.83
CA LEU A 48 -4.38 11.43 2.25
C LEU A 48 -3.08 11.64 3.04
N ALA A 49 -2.04 10.86 2.74
CA ALA A 49 -0.76 10.96 3.42
C ALA A 49 0.39 10.43 2.55
N PHE A 50 1.58 10.96 2.79
CA PHE A 50 2.85 10.49 2.23
C PHE A 50 3.79 10.16 3.37
N LEU A 51 4.37 8.96 3.37
CA LEU A 51 5.37 8.52 4.32
C LEU A 51 6.65 8.14 3.58
N SER A 52 7.78 8.37 4.23
CA SER A 52 9.06 7.85 3.77
C SER A 52 10.02 7.70 4.94
N GLY A 53 11.05 6.89 4.76
CA GLY A 53 12.11 6.72 5.73
C GLY A 53 13.35 6.09 5.11
N ARG A 54 14.46 6.14 5.84
CA ARG A 54 15.71 5.46 5.47
C ARG A 54 15.94 4.26 6.37
N PHE A 55 16.50 3.21 5.81
CA PHE A 55 17.03 2.09 6.60
C PHE A 55 18.34 2.50 7.26
N THR A 56 18.57 2.02 8.48
CA THR A 56 19.77 2.34 9.26
C THR A 56 20.29 1.13 10.02
N GLY A 57 21.60 1.13 10.32
CA GLY A 57 22.24 0.06 11.09
C GLY A 57 22.04 -1.32 10.45
N ALA A 58 21.56 -2.27 11.25
CA ALA A 58 21.32 -3.65 10.79
C ALA A 58 20.27 -3.74 9.67
N GLN A 59 19.36 -2.76 9.55
CA GLN A 59 18.29 -2.79 8.55
C GLN A 59 18.82 -2.69 7.12
N LEU A 60 20.00 -2.08 6.92
CA LEU A 60 20.62 -1.99 5.60
C LEU A 60 21.00 -3.38 5.06
N GLY A 61 21.30 -4.34 5.94
CA GLY A 61 21.62 -5.72 5.59
C GLY A 61 20.41 -6.63 5.39
N TRP A 62 19.19 -6.14 5.60
CA TRP A 62 17.99 -6.94 5.41
C TRP A 62 17.78 -7.31 3.93
N PRO A 63 17.31 -8.53 3.63
CA PRO A 63 16.81 -8.87 2.32
C PRO A 63 15.70 -7.91 1.87
N THR A 64 15.57 -7.67 0.56
CA THR A 64 14.55 -6.77 0.00
C THR A 64 13.13 -7.13 0.47
N ILE A 65 12.80 -8.42 0.57
CA ILE A 65 11.49 -8.88 1.05
C ILE A 65 11.18 -8.44 2.49
N GLU A 66 12.19 -8.42 3.37
CA GLU A 66 12.02 -7.95 4.75
C GLU A 66 11.89 -6.43 4.80
N LYS A 67 12.62 -5.71 3.95
CA LYS A 67 12.53 -4.25 3.81
C LYS A 67 11.16 -3.80 3.33
N GLU A 68 10.56 -4.52 2.40
CA GLU A 68 9.20 -4.24 1.92
C GLU A 68 8.14 -4.60 2.97
N ALA A 69 8.28 -5.75 3.65
CA ALA A 69 7.40 -6.10 4.76
C ALA A 69 7.47 -5.04 5.87
N TYR A 70 8.67 -4.53 6.16
CA TYR A 70 8.87 -3.41 7.07
C TYR A 70 8.13 -2.16 6.57
N ALA A 71 8.26 -1.79 5.29
CA ALA A 71 7.57 -0.63 4.72
C ALA A 71 6.06 -0.72 4.90
N ILE A 72 5.45 -1.89 4.65
CA ILE A 72 4.01 -2.13 4.84
C ILE A 72 3.62 -1.97 6.30
N VAL A 73 4.31 -2.67 7.21
CA VAL A 73 3.98 -2.65 8.65
C VAL A 73 4.18 -1.27 9.25
N GLU A 74 5.28 -0.60 8.92
CA GLU A 74 5.58 0.74 9.41
C GLU A 74 4.58 1.78 8.90
N SER A 75 4.17 1.67 7.62
CA SER A 75 3.13 2.54 7.06
C SER A 75 1.78 2.28 7.70
N ALA A 76 1.40 1.02 7.90
CA ALA A 76 0.14 0.65 8.53
C ALA A 76 0.04 1.15 9.98
N LYS A 77 1.14 1.07 10.73
CA LYS A 77 1.22 1.61 12.10
C LYS A 77 1.09 3.14 12.12
N ARG A 78 1.81 3.84 11.24
CA ARG A 78 1.79 5.32 11.22
C ARG A 78 0.48 5.89 10.70
N LEU A 79 -0.27 5.13 9.90
CA LEU A 79 -1.55 5.53 9.33
C LEU A 79 -2.71 4.76 9.95
N GLU A 80 -2.52 4.22 11.15
CA GLU A 80 -3.51 3.42 11.86
C GLU A 80 -4.88 4.13 11.92
N ASP A 81 -4.91 5.43 12.22
CA ASP A 81 -6.13 6.24 12.27
C ASP A 81 -6.88 6.32 10.93
N LEU A 82 -6.18 6.19 9.80
CA LEU A 82 -6.79 6.20 8.45
C LEU A 82 -7.22 4.81 8.00
N LEU A 83 -6.56 3.76 8.51
CA LEU A 83 -6.77 2.38 8.10
C LEU A 83 -7.75 1.63 9.01
N LEU A 84 -7.83 1.98 10.30
CA LEU A 84 -8.80 1.44 11.25
C LEU A 84 -10.15 2.17 11.13
N ARG A 85 -10.82 1.92 10.02
CA ARG A 85 -12.16 2.44 9.72
C ARG A 85 -13.14 1.31 9.43
N PRO A 86 -14.45 1.55 9.50
CA PRO A 86 -15.43 0.60 8.98
C PRO A 86 -15.17 0.38 7.48
N GLY A 87 -14.88 -0.87 7.11
CA GLY A 87 -14.51 -1.27 5.74
C GLY A 87 -13.12 -1.89 5.67
N GLU A 88 -12.78 -2.40 4.48
CA GLU A 88 -11.45 -2.90 4.18
C GLU A 88 -10.58 -1.77 3.59
N PHE A 89 -9.26 -1.91 3.65
CA PHE A 89 -8.34 -1.08 2.86
C PHE A 89 -7.60 -1.95 1.85
N HIS A 90 -7.17 -1.32 0.76
CA HIS A 90 -6.48 -2.00 -0.33
C HIS A 90 -4.98 -1.74 -0.25
N LEU A 91 -4.21 -2.80 -0.06
CA LEU A 91 -2.75 -2.75 -0.06
C LEU A 91 -2.21 -3.03 -1.47
N PHE A 92 -1.35 -2.15 -1.94
CA PHE A 92 -0.62 -2.27 -3.20
C PHE A 92 0.88 -2.28 -2.93
N THR A 93 1.54 -3.32 -3.43
CA THR A 93 3.00 -3.48 -3.38
C THR A 93 3.44 -4.14 -4.69
N ASP A 94 4.60 -3.73 -5.19
CA ASP A 94 5.19 -4.18 -6.45
C ASP A 94 5.81 -5.59 -6.36
N HIS A 95 6.01 -6.11 -5.16
CA HIS A 95 6.62 -7.41 -4.97
C HIS A 95 5.63 -8.59 -4.93
N ARG A 96 5.63 -9.35 -6.03
CA ARG A 96 4.84 -10.60 -6.21
C ARG A 96 5.02 -11.62 -5.09
N ASN A 97 6.15 -11.60 -4.37
CA ASN A 97 6.44 -12.52 -3.27
C ASN A 97 5.67 -12.21 -1.97
N LEU A 98 5.39 -10.93 -1.69
CA LEU A 98 4.63 -10.53 -0.50
C LEU A 98 3.15 -10.92 -0.61
N VAL A 99 2.62 -11.01 -1.82
CA VAL A 99 1.27 -11.55 -2.07
C VAL A 99 1.12 -12.97 -1.51
N TYR A 100 2.19 -13.78 -1.45
CA TYR A 100 2.14 -15.12 -0.85
C TYR A 100 2.24 -15.09 0.69
N MET A 101 3.10 -14.23 1.23
CA MET A 101 3.30 -14.09 2.68
C MET A 101 2.03 -13.57 3.38
N PHE A 102 1.37 -12.57 2.81
CA PHE A 102 0.15 -12.00 3.39
C PHE A 102 -1.14 -12.79 3.08
N LYS A 103 -1.15 -13.64 2.04
CA LYS A 103 -2.25 -14.60 1.83
C LYS A 103 -2.43 -15.58 2.99
N SER A 104 -1.36 -15.90 3.70
CA SER A 104 -1.39 -16.83 4.85
C SER A 104 -1.91 -16.17 6.14
N PHE A 105 -1.88 -14.83 6.24
CA PHE A 105 -2.33 -14.07 7.40
C PHE A 105 -3.68 -13.36 7.21
N ALA A 106 -4.11 -13.11 5.96
CA ALA A 106 -5.35 -12.38 5.66
C ALA A 106 -6.64 -13.15 6.00
N ALA A 107 -6.57 -14.44 6.35
CA ALA A 107 -7.73 -15.22 6.76
C ALA A 107 -8.33 -14.76 8.11
N ASP A 108 -7.60 -13.97 8.91
CA ASP A 108 -8.01 -13.60 10.28
C ASP A 108 -8.42 -12.12 10.44
N ARG A 109 -8.01 -11.20 9.55
CA ARG A 109 -8.32 -9.76 9.68
C ARG A 109 -8.41 -9.03 8.33
N GLY A 110 -9.62 -8.89 7.78
CA GLY A 110 -10.11 -7.77 6.94
C GLY A 110 -9.23 -7.15 5.83
N MET A 111 -8.20 -7.82 5.33
CA MET A 111 -7.30 -7.30 4.28
C MET A 111 -7.56 -8.00 2.96
N ARG A 112 -8.16 -7.29 2.00
CA ARG A 112 -8.39 -7.81 0.66
C ARG A 112 -7.28 -7.42 -0.30
N HIS A 113 -6.62 -8.45 -0.83
CA HIS A 113 -5.54 -8.31 -1.79
C HIS A 113 -6.10 -8.29 -3.22
N THR A 114 -5.89 -7.19 -3.95
CA THR A 114 -6.23 -7.12 -5.38
C THR A 114 -4.98 -7.45 -6.20
N ARG A 115 -5.06 -8.49 -7.03
CA ARG A 115 -3.94 -8.99 -7.84
C ARG A 115 -3.65 -8.01 -8.99
N GLN A 116 -2.44 -7.47 -9.04
CA GLN A 116 -1.99 -6.71 -10.21
C GLN A 116 -1.64 -7.68 -11.34
N THR A 117 -2.43 -7.70 -12.41
CA THR A 117 -1.94 -8.15 -13.72
C THR A 117 -1.17 -6.99 -14.33
N SER A 118 0.13 -6.95 -14.09
CA SER A 118 1.04 -6.07 -14.84
C SER A 118 0.93 -6.44 -16.32
N CYS A 119 0.37 -5.54 -17.12
CA CYS A 119 0.40 -5.62 -18.57
C CYS A 119 1.85 -5.37 -19.00
N SER A 120 2.53 -6.40 -19.49
CA SER A 120 3.79 -6.28 -20.23
C SER A 120 4.04 -7.61 -20.95
N ASP A 121 3.40 -7.77 -22.11
CA ASP A 121 3.93 -8.56 -23.22
C ASP A 121 3.37 -7.96 -24.51
N GLY A 122 4.18 -7.12 -25.14
CA GLY A 122 4.02 -6.66 -26.51
C GLY A 122 5.41 -6.36 -27.05
N PRO A 123 5.76 -6.84 -28.25
CA PRO A 123 7.08 -6.64 -28.86
C PRO A 123 7.38 -5.19 -29.20
#